data_AF-A0AA37T5K0-F1
#
_entry.id   AF-A0AA37T5K0-F1
#
_cell.length_a   1.000
_cell.length_b   1.000
_cell.length_c   1.000
_cell.angle_alpha   90.00
_cell.angle_beta   90.00
_cell.angle_gamma   90.00
#
_symmetry.space_group_name_H-M   'P 1'
#
loop_
_entity.id
_entity.type
_entity.pdbx_description
1 polymer ?
#
loop_
_entity_poly.entity_id
_entity_poly.type
_entity_poly.pdbx_seq_one_letter_code
_entity_poly.pdbx_strand_id
1 'polypeptide(L)'
;MGFSTVFLGEGQGMSLISNFWTIHQSKLTELLESSKPHEKKIGKPPILPFIKQKYETVYPWYEYLEANAQKEIEYNYSGMVMTDFDLILRESSSSIFDKALPESDLYSGYCGGSAAIVNHEIAQNILDCIYKLSLSESDVVAFYDADEKPSEWRFKSADILSTSEHVWCWLGKVTEEKLGILVIG
;
A
#
# COMPACT_ATOMS: atom_id res chain seq x y z
N MET A 1 -11.98 -25.28 3.95
CA MET A 1 -12.45 -23.89 3.83
C MET A 1 -11.27 -23.04 4.26
N GLY A 2 -10.29 -22.74 3.44
CA GLY A 2 -10.32 -22.48 2.00
C GLY A 2 -9.95 -21.01 1.84
N PHE A 3 -8.71 -20.67 2.22
CA PHE A 3 -8.10 -19.41 1.84
C PHE A 3 -8.17 -19.37 0.32
N SER A 4 -8.90 -18.40 -0.25
CA SER A 4 -8.67 -18.04 -1.64
C SER A 4 -7.41 -17.18 -1.67
N THR A 5 -6.29 -17.79 -1.29
CA THR A 5 -5.03 -17.45 -1.94
C THR A 5 -5.28 -17.79 -3.40
N VAL A 6 -5.39 -16.79 -4.26
CA VAL A 6 -5.25 -17.03 -5.69
C VAL A 6 -3.81 -17.51 -5.85
N PHE A 7 -3.62 -18.83 -5.71
CA PHE A 7 -2.43 -19.54 -6.15
C PHE A 7 -2.44 -19.47 -7.66
N LEU A 8 -1.92 -18.35 -8.11
CA LEU A 8 -1.26 -18.27 -9.37
C LEU A 8 -0.11 -19.33 -9.30
N GLY A 9 -0.16 -20.32 -10.19
CA GLY A 9 0.63 -21.56 -10.22
C GLY A 9 2.15 -21.41 -10.23
N GLU A 10 2.83 -22.54 -10.28
CA GLU A 10 4.29 -22.65 -10.20
C GLU A 10 4.98 -21.68 -11.19
N GLY A 11 5.63 -20.64 -10.65
CA GLY A 11 6.22 -19.53 -11.40
C GLY A 11 5.47 -18.19 -11.32
N GLN A 12 4.48 -18.04 -10.43
CA GLN A 12 3.77 -16.77 -10.28
C GLN A 12 4.17 -16.08 -8.96
N GLY A 13 5.06 -15.09 -9.08
CA GLY A 13 5.39 -14.19 -7.98
C GLY A 13 4.11 -13.57 -7.41
N MET A 14 4.04 -13.47 -6.08
CA MET A 14 2.94 -12.79 -5.40
C MET A 14 2.81 -11.39 -5.98
N SER A 15 1.70 -11.12 -6.68
CA SER A 15 1.43 -9.77 -7.15
C SER A 15 1.09 -8.95 -5.92
N LEU A 16 2.06 -8.20 -5.40
CA LEU A 16 1.78 -7.09 -4.50
C LEU A 16 0.74 -6.21 -5.19
N ILE A 17 -0.27 -5.75 -4.46
CA ILE A 17 -1.30 -4.84 -4.96
C ILE A 17 -1.08 -3.50 -4.26
N SER A 18 -0.90 -2.45 -5.07
CA SER A 18 -0.89 -1.09 -4.56
C SER A 18 -2.30 -0.51 -4.67
N ASN A 19 -2.84 -0.03 -3.55
CA ASN A 19 -4.11 0.68 -3.52
C ASN A 19 -3.91 2.06 -2.90
N PHE A 20 -4.59 3.06 -3.45
CA PHE A 20 -4.63 4.40 -2.89
C PHE A 20 -6.06 4.83 -2.59
N TRP A 21 -6.25 5.40 -1.40
CA TRP A 21 -7.53 5.89 -0.92
C TRP A 21 -7.40 7.34 -0.47
N THR A 22 -8.47 8.11 -0.63
CA THR A 22 -8.62 9.39 0.07
C THR A 22 -9.71 9.30 1.12
N ILE A 23 -9.45 9.85 2.31
CA ILE A 23 -10.41 9.88 3.42
C ILE A 23 -10.38 11.25 4.08
N HIS A 24 -11.51 11.68 4.65
CA HIS A 24 -11.55 12.92 5.43
C HIS A 24 -10.64 12.82 6.66
N GLN A 25 -9.85 13.86 6.96
CA GLN A 25 -8.85 13.83 8.04
C GLN A 25 -9.47 13.56 9.41
N SER A 26 -10.69 14.04 9.66
CA SER A 26 -11.41 13.77 10.92
C SER A 26 -11.71 12.29 11.17
N LYS A 27 -11.57 11.42 10.17
CA LYS A 27 -11.81 9.97 10.28
C LYS A 27 -10.57 9.16 10.64
N LEU A 28 -9.40 9.78 10.82
CA LEU A 28 -8.15 9.08 11.11
C LEU A 28 -8.24 8.20 12.36
N THR A 29 -8.79 8.72 13.47
CA THR A 29 -8.95 7.95 14.70
C THR A 29 -9.88 6.75 14.50
N GLU A 30 -11.02 6.96 13.82
CA GLU A 30 -11.99 5.89 13.52
C GLU A 30 -11.38 4.82 12.61
N LEU A 31 -10.55 5.22 11.64
CA LEU A 31 -9.81 4.32 10.75
C LEU A 31 -8.86 3.41 11.55
N LEU A 32 -8.04 3.99 12.43
CA LEU A 32 -7.07 3.24 13.23
C LEU A 32 -7.77 2.25 14.18
N GLU A 33 -8.85 2.67 14.82
CA GLU A 33 -9.65 1.79 15.68
C GLU A 33 -10.31 0.66 14.89
N SER A 34 -10.90 0.97 13.74
CA SER A 34 -11.60 -0.01 12.89
C SER A 34 -10.65 -0.97 12.18
N SER A 35 -9.37 -0.64 12.12
CA SER A 35 -8.34 -1.50 11.51
C SER A 35 -7.81 -2.55 12.47
N LYS A 36 -8.04 -2.40 13.78
CA LYS A 36 -7.55 -3.33 14.79
C LYS A 36 -8.05 -4.76 14.51
N PRO A 37 -7.15 -5.76 14.56
CA PRO A 37 -7.57 -7.14 14.42
C PRO A 37 -8.51 -7.56 15.54
N HIS A 38 -9.49 -8.40 15.21
CA HIS A 38 -10.33 -9.05 16.21
C HIS A 38 -10.51 -10.53 15.90
N GLU A 39 -10.77 -11.33 16.92
CA GLU A 39 -11.04 -12.76 16.76
C GLU A 39 -12.51 -12.99 16.40
N LYS A 40 -12.73 -13.62 15.25
CA LYS A 40 -14.05 -14.05 14.79
C LYS A 40 -14.20 -15.55 14.99
N LYS A 41 -15.30 -15.95 15.63
CA LYS A 41 -15.68 -17.37 15.72
C LYS A 41 -16.03 -17.90 14.34
N ILE A 42 -15.39 -18.99 13.95
CA ILE A 42 -15.64 -19.67 12.67
C ILE A 42 -16.05 -21.14 12.87
N GLY A 43 -16.71 -21.69 11.86
CA GLY A 43 -17.19 -23.07 11.85
C GLY A 43 -18.60 -23.24 12.43
N LYS A 44 -19.16 -24.45 12.26
CA LYS A 44 -20.46 -24.80 12.82
C LYS A 44 -20.40 -24.85 14.35
N PRO A 45 -21.49 -24.50 15.06
CA PRO A 45 -21.58 -24.69 16.50
C PRO A 45 -21.27 -26.15 16.85
N PRO A 46 -20.38 -26.42 17.81
CA PRO A 46 -20.04 -27.78 18.16
C PRO A 46 -21.26 -28.49 18.76
N ILE A 47 -21.51 -29.72 18.29
CA ILE A 47 -22.61 -30.57 18.77
C ILE A 47 -22.31 -31.13 20.17
N LEU A 48 -21.02 -31.17 20.56
CA LEU A 48 -20.55 -31.64 21.86
C LEU A 48 -19.77 -30.52 22.57
N PRO A 49 -19.95 -30.32 23.88
CA PRO A 49 -19.36 -29.20 24.64
C PRO A 49 -17.83 -29.24 24.75
N PHE A 50 -17.19 -30.34 24.37
CA PHE A 50 -15.73 -30.53 24.46
C PHE A 50 -14.97 -30.20 23.17
N ILE A 51 -15.67 -29.89 22.07
CA ILE A 51 -15.02 -29.54 20.80
C ILE A 51 -14.56 -28.08 20.87
N LYS A 52 -13.25 -27.86 20.72
CA LYS A 52 -12.64 -26.53 20.73
C LYS A 52 -13.20 -25.70 19.57
N GLN A 53 -13.84 -24.57 19.90
CA GLN A 53 -14.30 -23.59 18.91
C GLN A 53 -13.10 -23.04 18.14
N LYS A 54 -13.21 -22.93 16.81
CA LYS A 54 -12.20 -22.30 15.97
C LYS A 54 -12.42 -20.79 15.91
N TYR A 55 -11.32 -20.06 15.97
CA TYR A 55 -11.28 -18.61 15.82
C TYR A 55 -10.33 -18.27 14.68
N GLU A 56 -10.61 -17.17 14.00
CA GLU A 56 -9.79 -16.58 12.96
C GLU A 56 -9.62 -15.10 13.26
N THR A 57 -8.39 -14.59 13.06
CA THR A 57 -8.11 -13.16 13.16
C THR A 57 -8.61 -12.47 11.90
N VAL A 58 -9.47 -11.49 12.06
CA VAL A 58 -10.05 -10.71 10.95
C VAL A 58 -9.54 -9.28 11.01
N TYR A 59 -9.21 -8.74 9.84
CA TYR A 59 -8.70 -7.41 9.62
C TYR A 59 -9.75 -6.57 8.87
N PRO A 60 -10.52 -5.69 9.55
CA PRO A 60 -11.71 -5.06 8.97
C PRO A 60 -11.39 -3.81 8.14
N TRP A 61 -10.12 -3.42 8.03
CA TRP A 61 -9.70 -2.14 7.45
C TRP A 61 -10.24 -1.92 6.05
N TYR A 62 -10.31 -2.96 5.22
CA TYR A 62 -10.78 -2.86 3.84
C TYR A 62 -12.28 -2.53 3.80
N GLU A 63 -13.09 -3.23 4.60
CA GLU A 63 -14.54 -2.96 4.73
C GLU A 63 -14.79 -1.53 5.25
N TYR A 64 -13.97 -1.07 6.20
CA TYR A 64 -14.06 0.29 6.70
C TYR A 64 -13.74 1.33 5.62
N LEU A 65 -12.66 1.13 4.86
CA LEU A 65 -12.27 2.04 3.77
C LEU A 65 -13.31 2.05 2.65
N GLU A 66 -13.85 0.90 2.24
CA GLU A 66 -14.93 0.85 1.25
C GLU A 66 -16.16 1.65 1.68
N ALA A 67 -16.48 1.66 2.98
CA ALA A 67 -17.64 2.37 3.49
C ALA A 67 -17.41 3.88 3.75
N ASN A 68 -16.17 4.30 4.01
CA ASN A 68 -15.88 5.63 4.55
C ASN A 68 -14.85 6.44 3.75
N ALA A 69 -14.18 5.84 2.78
CA ALA A 69 -13.15 6.46 1.97
C ALA A 69 -13.46 6.32 0.48
N GLN A 70 -12.74 7.07 -0.33
CA GLN A 70 -12.80 6.98 -1.79
C GLN A 70 -11.58 6.20 -2.28
N LYS A 71 -11.80 5.02 -2.89
CA LYS A 71 -10.75 4.36 -3.66
C LYS A 71 -10.46 5.21 -4.88
N GLU A 72 -9.21 5.63 -5.04
CA GLU A 72 -8.80 6.37 -6.21
C GLU A 72 -8.55 5.43 -7.40
N ILE A 73 -8.39 6.00 -8.60
CA ILE A 73 -8.19 5.23 -9.84
C ILE A 73 -7.09 4.19 -9.63
N GLU A 74 -7.44 2.95 -9.93
CA GLU A 74 -6.58 1.78 -9.79
C GLU A 74 -5.39 1.90 -10.73
N TYR A 75 -4.19 1.79 -10.15
CA TYR A 75 -2.95 1.65 -10.89
C TYR A 75 -2.80 0.17 -11.23
N ASN A 76 -3.04 -0.21 -12.50
CA ASN A 76 -3.05 -1.60 -12.98
C ASN A 76 -1.64 -2.21 -13.13
N TYR A 77 -0.75 -1.92 -12.19
CA TYR A 77 0.62 -2.43 -12.14
C TYR A 77 0.89 -3.05 -10.77
N SER A 78 1.89 -3.94 -10.69
CA SER A 78 2.17 -4.60 -9.42
C SER A 78 2.71 -3.61 -8.38
N GLY A 79 2.45 -3.89 -7.11
CA GLY A 79 3.02 -3.18 -5.97
C GLY A 79 4.55 -3.28 -5.91
N MET A 80 5.17 -4.24 -6.60
CA MET A 80 6.64 -4.24 -6.75
C MET A 80 7.10 -2.99 -7.50
N VAL A 81 6.43 -2.61 -8.59
CA VAL A 81 6.77 -1.39 -9.36
C VAL A 81 6.67 -0.13 -8.50
N MET A 82 5.74 -0.12 -7.54
CA MET A 82 5.63 0.96 -6.54
C MET A 82 6.78 0.94 -5.54
N THR A 83 7.13 -0.23 -5.01
CA THR A 83 8.28 -0.40 -4.11
C THR A 83 9.59 -0.01 -4.80
N ASP A 84 9.78 -0.41 -6.04
CA ASP A 84 10.95 -0.07 -6.87
C ASP A 84 11.08 1.44 -7.08
N PHE A 85 9.96 2.10 -7.41
CA PHE A 85 9.91 3.55 -7.49
C PHE A 85 10.25 4.21 -6.14
N ASP A 86 9.73 3.68 -5.03
CA ASP A 86 10.03 4.18 -3.69
C ASP A 86 11.51 4.01 -3.31
N LEU A 87 12.14 2.91 -3.71
CA LEU A 87 13.58 2.69 -3.52
C LEU A 87 14.42 3.71 -4.29
N ILE A 88 14.07 3.98 -5.55
CA ILE A 88 14.74 5.01 -6.35
C ILE A 88 14.56 6.40 -5.70
N LEU A 89 13.35 6.71 -5.23
CA LEU A 89 13.09 7.95 -4.49
C LEU A 89 13.93 8.06 -3.21
N ARG A 90 14.08 6.96 -2.47
CA ARG A 90 14.88 6.88 -1.25
C ARG A 90 16.36 7.17 -1.52
N GLU A 91 16.97 6.53 -2.51
CA GLU A 91 18.35 6.80 -2.90
C GLU A 91 18.54 8.26 -3.34
N SER A 92 17.50 8.84 -3.93
CA SER A 92 17.59 10.18 -4.49
C SER A 92 17.34 11.30 -3.48
N SER A 93 16.47 11.08 -2.48
CA SER A 93 16.23 12.08 -1.43
C SER A 93 15.41 11.60 -0.23
N SER A 94 14.42 10.71 -0.44
CA SER A 94 13.48 10.28 0.61
C SER A 94 12.42 9.30 0.10
N SER A 95 12.10 8.26 0.88
CA SER A 95 10.94 7.38 0.64
C SER A 95 9.61 8.09 0.94
N ILE A 96 8.53 7.65 0.29
CA ILE A 96 7.14 8.00 0.62
C ILE A 96 6.81 7.55 2.05
N PHE A 97 7.29 6.37 2.45
CA PHE A 97 7.03 5.81 3.78
C PHE A 97 7.80 6.55 4.87
N ASP A 98 9.01 7.04 4.58
CA ASP A 98 9.80 7.85 5.54
C ASP A 98 9.13 9.19 5.86
N LYS A 99 8.33 9.72 4.93
CA LYS A 99 7.63 11.00 5.09
C LYS A 99 6.20 10.86 5.61
N ALA A 100 5.68 9.64 5.68
CA ALA A 100 4.31 9.41 6.09
C ALA A 100 4.07 9.81 7.55
N LEU A 101 2.79 9.97 7.91
CA LEU A 101 2.40 10.19 9.29
C LEU A 101 2.81 8.99 10.16
N PRO A 102 3.22 9.19 11.43
CA PRO A 102 3.60 8.09 12.33
C PRO A 102 2.50 7.03 12.53
N GLU A 103 1.23 7.43 12.38
CA GLU A 103 0.07 6.55 12.41
C GLU A 103 0.11 5.44 11.35
N SER A 104 0.91 5.62 10.31
CA SER A 104 1.14 4.64 9.25
C SER A 104 1.72 3.34 9.80
N ASP A 105 2.60 3.40 10.80
CA ASP A 105 3.21 2.21 11.42
C ASP A 105 2.16 1.36 12.13
N LEU A 106 1.24 2.02 12.84
CA LEU A 106 0.13 1.35 13.53
C LEU A 106 -0.82 0.72 12.52
N TYR A 107 -1.18 1.46 11.47
CA TYR A 107 -2.07 0.97 10.42
C TYR A 107 -1.46 -0.23 9.68
N SER A 108 -0.19 -0.12 9.27
CA SER A 108 0.64 -1.17 8.66
C SER A 108 0.65 -2.45 9.50
N GLY A 109 0.98 -2.32 10.79
CA GLY A 109 0.99 -3.45 11.73
C GLY A 109 -0.37 -4.12 11.89
N TYR A 110 -1.47 -3.38 11.76
CA TYR A 110 -2.80 -3.94 11.78
C TYR A 110 -3.22 -4.57 10.45
N CYS A 111 -2.93 -3.96 9.30
CA CYS A 111 -3.37 -4.50 8.02
C CYS A 111 -2.47 -5.62 7.48
N GLY A 112 -1.29 -5.84 8.07
CA GLY A 112 -0.35 -6.89 7.67
C GLY A 112 0.38 -6.59 6.36
N GLY A 113 0.49 -5.31 5.99
CA GLY A 113 1.15 -4.83 4.77
C GLY A 113 1.82 -3.49 5.01
N SER A 114 2.47 -2.90 4.01
CA SER A 114 3.08 -1.57 4.14
C SER A 114 2.03 -0.50 3.87
N ALA A 115 1.97 0.53 4.71
CA ALA A 115 1.03 1.63 4.56
C ALA A 115 1.74 2.98 4.72
N ALA A 116 1.30 3.97 3.95
CA ALA A 116 1.67 5.37 4.12
C ALA A 116 0.39 6.22 4.18
N ILE A 117 0.18 6.85 5.34
CA ILE A 117 -0.87 7.85 5.55
C ILE A 117 -0.23 9.22 5.35
N VAL A 118 -0.74 10.00 4.40
CA VAL A 118 -0.15 11.28 4.01
C VAL A 118 -1.18 12.41 4.22
N ASN A 119 -0.75 13.48 4.87
CA ASN A 119 -1.53 14.72 4.93
C ASN A 119 -1.12 15.66 3.77
N HIS A 120 -1.77 16.81 3.67
CA HIS A 120 -1.51 17.76 2.59
C HIS A 120 -0.05 18.23 2.54
N GLU A 121 0.54 18.58 3.68
CA GLU A 121 1.93 19.04 3.76
C GLU A 121 2.92 17.98 3.26
N ILE A 122 2.76 16.74 3.74
CA ILE A 122 3.58 15.60 3.33
C ILE A 122 3.39 15.32 1.83
N ALA A 123 2.14 15.35 1.34
CA ALA A 123 1.86 15.13 -0.07
C ALA A 123 2.56 16.18 -0.95
N GLN A 124 2.50 17.47 -0.59
CA GLN A 124 3.22 18.51 -1.33
C GLN A 124 4.74 18.30 -1.29
N ASN A 125 5.29 17.90 -0.14
CA ASN A 125 6.72 17.62 -0.01
C ASN A 125 7.17 16.43 -0.88
N ILE A 126 6.37 15.37 -0.95
CA ILE A 126 6.66 14.22 -1.84
C ILE A 126 6.57 14.65 -3.30
N LEU A 127 5.53 15.39 -3.69
CA LEU A 127 5.36 15.92 -5.06
C LEU A 127 6.56 16.80 -5.47
N ASP A 128 7.02 17.68 -4.60
CA ASP A 128 8.21 18.50 -4.84
C ASP A 128 9.48 17.64 -5.02
N CYS A 129 9.62 16.56 -4.25
CA CYS A 129 10.73 15.62 -4.41
C CYS A 129 10.67 14.90 -5.76
N ILE A 130 9.51 14.40 -6.15
CA ILE A 130 9.31 13.75 -7.46
C ILE A 130 9.63 14.73 -8.59
N TYR A 131 9.14 15.98 -8.49
CA TYR A 131 9.41 17.03 -9.47
C TYR A 131 10.90 17.35 -9.59
N LYS A 132 11.59 17.53 -8.45
CA LYS A 132 13.03 17.83 -8.42
C LYS A 132 13.88 16.67 -8.91
N LEU A 133 13.45 15.44 -8.66
CA LEU A 133 14.14 14.25 -9.14
C LEU A 133 14.16 14.21 -10.67
N SER A 134 13.06 14.61 -11.31
CA SER A 134 12.94 14.65 -12.78
C SER A 134 13.39 13.32 -13.42
N LEU A 135 12.94 12.21 -12.84
CA LEU A 135 13.41 10.86 -13.13
C LEU A 135 13.30 10.52 -14.62
N SER A 136 14.40 10.09 -15.23
CA SER A 136 14.47 9.65 -16.62
C SER A 136 14.62 8.13 -16.73
N GLU A 137 14.38 7.59 -17.93
CA GLU A 137 14.57 6.16 -18.19
C GLU A 137 16.01 5.71 -17.92
N SER A 138 16.99 6.55 -18.24
CA SER A 138 18.39 6.29 -17.95
C SER A 138 18.69 6.19 -16.46
N ASP A 139 18.01 6.96 -15.61
CA ASP A 139 18.20 6.90 -14.17
C ASP A 139 17.70 5.58 -13.59
N VAL A 140 16.54 5.11 -14.08
CA VAL A 140 15.99 3.81 -13.70
C VAL A 140 16.91 2.66 -14.13
N VAL A 141 17.46 2.73 -15.35
CA VAL A 141 18.43 1.73 -15.82
C VAL A 141 19.70 1.76 -14.96
N ALA A 142 20.25 2.95 -14.71
CA ALA A 142 21.46 3.11 -13.90
C ALA A 142 21.28 2.58 -12.47
N PHE A 143 20.11 2.78 -11.86
CA PHE A 143 19.76 2.21 -10.56
C PHE A 143 19.89 0.68 -10.57
N TYR A 144 19.29 -0.01 -11.53
CA TYR A 144 19.35 -1.47 -11.61
C TYR A 144 20.70 -2.03 -12.10
N ASP A 145 21.45 -1.27 -12.88
CA ASP A 145 22.82 -1.65 -13.25
C ASP A 145 23.74 -1.62 -12.01
N ALA A 146 23.43 -0.78 -11.01
CA ALA A 146 24.17 -0.67 -9.76
C ALA A 146 23.69 -1.67 -8.68
N ASP A 147 22.37 -1.87 -8.55
CA ASP A 147 21.76 -2.67 -7.45
C ASP A 147 21.45 -4.13 -7.85
N GLU A 148 21.71 -4.48 -9.11
CA GLU A 148 21.28 -5.72 -9.77
C GLU A 148 19.76 -5.89 -9.82
N LYS A 149 19.25 -6.38 -10.97
CA LYS A 149 17.81 -6.66 -11.10
C LYS A 149 17.43 -7.87 -10.24
N PRO A 150 16.27 -7.83 -9.56
CA PRO A 150 15.68 -9.03 -8.97
C PRO A 150 15.61 -10.18 -9.99
N SER A 151 15.85 -11.41 -9.55
CA SER A 151 15.83 -12.59 -10.42
C SER A 151 14.48 -12.83 -11.11
N GLU A 152 13.39 -12.34 -10.52
CA GLU A 152 12.03 -12.39 -11.07
C GLU A 152 11.58 -11.07 -11.73
N TRP A 153 12.52 -10.22 -12.13
CA TRP A 153 12.22 -8.94 -12.76
C TRP A 153 11.42 -9.10 -14.06
N ARG A 154 10.18 -8.58 -14.07
CA ARG A 154 9.26 -8.67 -15.23
C ARG A 154 8.88 -7.32 -15.83
N PHE A 155 9.27 -6.22 -15.21
CA PHE A 155 8.82 -4.88 -15.56
C PHE A 155 9.83 -4.12 -16.43
N LYS A 156 9.36 -3.17 -17.22
CA LYS A 156 10.22 -2.27 -18.00
C LYS A 156 10.48 -1.00 -17.18
N SER A 157 11.58 -0.31 -17.47
CA SER A 157 11.88 0.98 -16.85
C SER A 157 10.74 1.99 -17.01
N ALA A 158 10.03 1.95 -18.15
CA ALA A 158 8.84 2.74 -18.40
C ALA A 158 7.70 2.50 -17.40
N ASP A 159 7.56 1.28 -16.87
CA ASP A 159 6.53 0.97 -15.88
C ASP A 159 6.82 1.71 -14.56
N ILE A 160 8.08 1.76 -14.13
CA ILE A 160 8.52 2.52 -12.94
C ILE A 160 8.34 4.02 -13.15
N LEU A 161 8.69 4.53 -14.33
CA LEU A 161 8.45 5.94 -14.65
C LEU A 161 6.97 6.29 -14.58
N SER A 162 6.10 5.42 -15.09
CA SER A 162 4.65 5.63 -15.03
C SER A 162 4.13 5.68 -13.59
N THR A 163 4.78 4.99 -12.65
CA THR A 163 4.44 5.10 -11.22
C THR A 163 4.53 6.53 -10.72
N SER A 164 5.52 7.32 -11.18
CA SER A 164 5.67 8.71 -10.75
C SER A 164 4.45 9.57 -11.11
N GLU A 165 3.88 9.38 -12.30
CA GLU A 165 2.66 10.07 -12.75
C GLU A 165 1.44 9.65 -11.93
N HIS A 166 1.36 8.38 -11.56
CA HIS A 166 0.28 7.86 -10.73
C HIS A 166 0.36 8.36 -9.30
N VAL A 167 1.55 8.33 -8.69
CA VAL A 167 1.80 8.92 -7.37
C VAL A 167 1.48 10.41 -7.40
N TRP A 168 1.84 11.12 -8.49
CA TRP A 168 1.47 12.52 -8.67
C TRP A 168 -0.04 12.72 -8.67
N CYS A 169 -0.77 11.93 -9.47
CA CYS A 169 -2.22 12.00 -9.58
C CYS A 169 -2.91 11.68 -8.26
N TRP A 170 -2.42 10.70 -7.51
CA TRP A 170 -2.95 10.30 -6.20
C TRP A 170 -2.70 11.35 -5.14
N LEU A 171 -1.45 11.79 -4.97
CA LEU A 171 -1.08 12.78 -3.97
C LEU A 171 -1.70 14.16 -4.27
N GLY A 172 -1.95 14.48 -5.53
CA GLY A 172 -2.69 15.68 -5.93
C GLY A 172 -4.14 15.74 -5.42
N LYS A 173 -4.71 14.62 -4.95
CA LYS A 173 -6.06 14.56 -4.36
C LYS A 173 -6.07 14.75 -2.85
N VAL A 174 -4.88 14.79 -2.24
CA VAL A 174 -4.70 15.04 -0.80
C VAL A 174 -4.79 16.55 -0.55
N THR A 175 -5.70 16.95 0.32
CA THR A 175 -6.02 18.36 0.60
C THR A 175 -5.96 18.61 2.11
N GLU A 176 -6.10 19.85 2.57
CA GLU A 176 -6.14 20.15 4.01
C GLU A 176 -7.25 19.40 4.76
N GLU A 177 -8.31 18.96 4.07
CA GLU A 177 -9.43 18.21 4.64
C GLU A 177 -9.32 16.70 4.41
N LYS A 178 -8.44 16.24 3.51
CA LYS A 178 -8.35 14.84 3.07
C LYS A 178 -6.95 14.28 3.21
N LEU A 179 -6.84 13.13 3.86
CA LEU A 179 -5.65 12.30 3.91
C LEU A 179 -5.61 11.36 2.69
N GLY A 180 -4.41 11.04 2.24
CA GLY A 180 -4.12 9.93 1.34
C GLY A 180 -3.69 8.70 2.12
N ILE A 181 -4.07 7.51 1.66
CA ILE A 181 -3.68 6.22 2.25
C ILE A 181 -3.19 5.33 1.12
N LEU A 182 -1.87 5.15 1.03
CA LEU A 182 -1.24 4.17 0.15
C LEU A 182 -1.07 2.87 0.93
N VAL A 183 -1.55 1.75 0.39
CA VAL A 183 -1.36 0.40 0.96
C VAL A 183 -0.71 -0.49 -0.09
N ILE A 184 0.36 -1.18 0.28
CA ILE A 184 1.03 -2.21 -0.52
C ILE A 184 0.98 -3.52 0.27
N GLY A 185 0.34 -4.55 -0.30
CA GLY A 185 0.17 -5.87 0.32
C GLY A 185 0.04 -6.99 -0.70
#